data_AF-A0A0L0WB23-F1
#
_entry.id   AF-A0A0L0WB23-F1
#
_cell.length_a   1.000
_cell.length_b   1.000
_cell.length_c   1.000
_cell.angle_alpha   90.00
_cell.angle_beta   90.00
_cell.angle_gamma   90.00
#
_symmetry.space_group_name_H-M   'P 1'
#
loop_
_entity.id
_entity.type
_entity.pdbx_description
1 polymer ?
#
loop_
_entity_poly.entity_id
_entity_poly.type
_entity_poly.pdbx_seq_one_letter_code
_entity_poly.pdbx_strand_id
1 'polypeptide(L)'
;MDKETLYKIVHGQHNNPVEALAELYFKGKVTSEDISIRLTLPPALRVDAWRYIAQNEMITAQEACELWGLSDSTLRKVFFNIENGKSNKFKENEYRKSGKVWLISRSAMYREYGEPRI
;
A
#
# COMPACT_ATOMS: atom_id res chain seq x y z
N MET A 1 -17.54 -8.34 0.97
CA MET A 1 -17.33 -7.79 -0.38
C MET A 1 -18.57 -6.99 -0.71
N ASP A 2 -18.45 -5.68 -0.92
CA ASP A 2 -19.61 -4.89 -1.34
C ASP A 2 -19.88 -5.16 -2.83
N LYS A 3 -20.91 -5.98 -3.10
CA LYS A 3 -21.24 -6.44 -4.45
C LYS A 3 -21.64 -5.29 -5.36
N GLU A 4 -22.23 -4.23 -4.80
CA GLU A 4 -22.69 -3.08 -5.57
C GLU A 4 -21.52 -2.23 -6.08
N THR A 5 -20.56 -1.90 -5.21
CA THR A 5 -19.34 -1.18 -5.60
C THR A 5 -18.56 -1.95 -6.66
N LEU A 6 -18.36 -3.25 -6.47
CA LEU A 6 -17.62 -4.07 -7.43
C LEU A 6 -18.33 -4.14 -8.79
N TYR A 7 -19.66 -4.27 -8.79
CA TYR A 7 -20.46 -4.24 -10.02
C TYR A 7 -20.27 -2.92 -10.77
N LYS A 8 -20.40 -1.78 -10.06
CA LYS A 8 -20.21 -0.45 -10.65
C LYS A 8 -18.81 -0.28 -11.23
N ILE A 9 -17.77 -0.76 -10.54
CA ILE A 9 -16.38 -0.71 -11.03
C ILE A 9 -16.22 -1.52 -12.32
N VAL A 10 -16.64 -2.79 -12.31
CA VAL A 10 -16.51 -3.70 -13.46
C VAL A 10 -17.24 -3.17 -14.69
N HIS A 11 -18.37 -2.49 -14.49
CA HIS A 11 -19.20 -1.96 -15.58
C HIS A 11 -18.89 -0.49 -15.93
N GLY A 12 -17.82 0.10 -15.36
CA GLY A 12 -17.42 1.48 -15.65
C GLY A 12 -18.38 2.55 -15.12
N GLN A 13 -19.22 2.21 -14.15
CA GLN A 13 -20.23 3.08 -13.52
C GLN A 13 -19.75 3.68 -12.19
N HIS A 14 -18.47 3.55 -11.86
CA HIS A 14 -17.86 4.12 -10.66
C HIS A 14 -16.95 5.29 -11.04
N ASN A 15 -17.09 6.44 -10.38
CA ASN A 15 -16.35 7.67 -10.73
C ASN A 15 -14.84 7.54 -10.48
N ASN A 16 -14.44 6.83 -9.41
CA ASN A 16 -13.04 6.60 -9.04
C ASN A 16 -12.75 5.09 -8.92
N PRO A 17 -12.73 4.33 -10.03
CA PRO A 17 -12.71 2.87 -9.97
C PRO A 17 -11.37 2.30 -9.47
N VAL A 18 -10.26 3.00 -9.74
CA VAL A 18 -8.90 2.63 -9.28
C VAL A 18 -8.78 2.69 -7.76
N GLU A 19 -9.13 3.83 -7.17
CA GLU A 19 -9.07 4.04 -5.72
C GLU A 19 -10.01 3.10 -4.97
N ALA A 20 -11.24 2.91 -5.47
CA ALA A 20 -12.19 1.98 -4.87
C ALA A 20 -11.71 0.52 -4.91
N LEU A 21 -11.07 0.08 -6.01
CA LEU A 21 -10.43 -1.24 -6.07
C LEU A 21 -9.30 -1.37 -5.06
N ALA A 22 -8.45 -0.35 -4.94
CA ALA A 22 -7.34 -0.35 -3.99
C ALA A 22 -7.84 -0.44 -2.55
N GLU A 23 -8.89 0.30 -2.18
CA GLU A 23 -9.51 0.19 -0.86
C GLU A 23 -10.05 -1.22 -0.57
N LEU A 24 -10.72 -1.83 -1.55
CA LEU A 24 -11.22 -3.20 -1.39
C LEU A 24 -10.06 -4.18 -1.17
N TYR A 25 -8.95 -3.99 -1.88
CA TYR A 25 -7.73 -4.80 -1.72
C TYR A 25 -7.13 -4.62 -0.32
N PHE A 26 -6.93 -3.38 0.12
CA PHE A 26 -6.39 -3.08 1.46
C PHE A 26 -7.28 -3.59 2.59
N LYS A 27 -8.60 -3.64 2.37
CA LYS A 27 -9.58 -4.20 3.33
C LYS A 27 -9.68 -5.74 3.25
N GLY A 28 -8.84 -6.39 2.43
CA GLY A 28 -8.85 -7.85 2.21
C GLY A 28 -10.16 -8.37 1.61
N LYS A 29 -10.93 -7.50 0.93
CA LYS A 29 -12.22 -7.87 0.31
C LYS A 29 -12.06 -8.39 -1.11
N VAL A 30 -10.94 -8.07 -1.75
CA VAL A 30 -10.51 -8.63 -3.04
C VAL A 30 -9.02 -8.97 -2.94
N THR A 31 -8.61 -10.02 -3.63
CA THR A 31 -7.23 -10.49 -3.68
C THR A 31 -6.50 -9.96 -4.91
N SER A 32 -5.18 -10.17 -4.97
CA SER A 32 -4.39 -9.87 -6.17
C SER A 32 -4.79 -10.71 -7.38
N GLU A 33 -5.23 -11.95 -7.15
CA GLU A 33 -5.75 -12.82 -8.21
C GLU A 33 -7.10 -12.30 -8.73
N ASP A 34 -7.94 -11.77 -7.85
CA ASP A 34 -9.22 -11.18 -8.25
C ASP A 34 -9.00 -9.98 -9.17
N ILE A 35 -8.10 -9.06 -8.81
CA ILE A 35 -7.79 -7.87 -9.62
C ILE A 35 -7.11 -8.24 -10.94
N SER A 36 -6.20 -9.22 -10.93
CA SER A 36 -5.39 -9.54 -12.10
C SER A 36 -6.12 -10.42 -13.11
N ILE A 37 -6.87 -11.41 -12.64
CA ILE A 37 -7.33 -12.54 -13.44
C ILE A 37 -8.85 -12.71 -13.40
N ARG A 38 -9.48 -12.68 -12.21
CA ARG A 38 -10.87 -13.17 -12.06
C ARG A 38 -11.93 -12.11 -12.32
N LEU A 39 -11.63 -10.85 -12.03
CA LEU A 39 -12.54 -9.76 -12.36
C LEU A 39 -12.35 -9.43 -13.85
N THR A 40 -13.46 -9.36 -14.60
CA THR A 40 -13.49 -8.91 -16.00
C THR A 40 -13.22 -7.39 -16.08
N LEU A 41 -12.15 -6.93 -15.46
CA LEU A 41 -11.74 -5.54 -15.43
C LEU A 41 -11.13 -5.16 -16.79
N PRO A 42 -11.42 -3.94 -17.29
CA PRO A 42 -10.69 -3.39 -18.42
C PRO A 42 -9.16 -3.47 -18.21
N PRO A 43 -8.36 -3.83 -19.24
CA PRO A 43 -6.91 -3.95 -19.09
C PRO A 43 -6.23 -2.71 -18.49
N ALA A 44 -6.63 -1.51 -18.90
CA ALA A 44 -6.10 -0.25 -18.35
C ALA A 44 -6.38 -0.13 -16.84
N LEU A 45 -7.60 -0.45 -16.42
CA LEU A 45 -8.00 -0.39 -15.01
C LEU A 45 -7.19 -1.35 -14.14
N ARG A 46 -6.85 -2.54 -14.64
CA ARG A 46 -5.97 -3.48 -13.91
C ARG A 46 -4.59 -2.88 -13.66
N VAL A 47 -3.99 -2.29 -14.70
CA VAL A 47 -2.64 -1.69 -14.59
C VAL A 47 -2.67 -0.49 -13.65
N ASP A 48 -3.66 0.39 -13.77
CA ASP A 48 -3.76 1.59 -12.95
C ASP A 48 -4.09 1.26 -11.49
N ALA A 49 -4.95 0.27 -11.23
CA ALA A 49 -5.19 -0.26 -9.89
C ALA A 49 -3.89 -0.77 -9.26
N TRP A 50 -3.10 -1.54 -10.00
CA TRP A 50 -1.82 -2.04 -9.48
C TRP A 50 -0.81 -0.94 -9.19
N ARG A 51 -0.71 0.06 -10.08
CA ARG A 51 0.14 1.24 -9.85
C ARG A 51 -0.29 1.99 -8.61
N TYR A 52 -1.59 2.23 -8.45
CA TYR A 52 -2.12 2.93 -7.29
C TYR A 52 -1.91 2.13 -5.99
N ILE A 53 -2.19 0.82 -6.01
CA ILE A 53 -1.97 -0.07 -4.86
C ILE A 53 -0.50 -0.04 -4.47
N ALA A 54 0.42 -0.26 -5.41
CA ALA A 54 1.85 -0.23 -5.13
C ALA A 54 2.32 1.12 -4.56
N GLN A 55 1.70 2.23 -4.98
CA GLN A 55 2.02 3.56 -4.48
C GLN A 55 1.48 3.84 -3.07
N ASN A 56 0.33 3.25 -2.70
CA ASN A 56 -0.41 3.59 -1.48
C ASN A 56 -0.50 2.45 -0.46
N GLU A 57 0.05 1.27 -0.76
CA GLU A 57 0.07 0.13 0.15
C GLU A 57 0.89 0.48 1.40
N MET A 58 0.26 0.38 2.56
CA MET A 58 0.90 0.60 3.86
C MET A 58 1.22 -0.75 4.49
N ILE A 59 2.50 -0.98 4.76
CA ILE A 59 3.01 -2.17 5.45
C ILE A 59 3.54 -1.79 6.81
N THR A 60 3.56 -2.73 7.74
CA THR A 60 4.16 -2.52 9.06
C THR A 60 5.67 -2.32 8.94
N ALA A 61 6.24 -1.61 9.90
CA ALA A 61 7.69 -1.46 10.01
C ALA A 61 8.42 -2.82 10.04
N GLN A 62 7.80 -3.84 10.63
CA GLN A 62 8.36 -5.18 10.69
C GLN A 62 8.32 -5.85 9.31
N GLU A 63 7.17 -5.88 8.64
CA GLU A 63 7.04 -6.42 7.28
C GLU A 63 8.00 -5.71 6.32
N ALA A 64 8.16 -4.39 6.45
CA ALA A 64 9.12 -3.61 5.66
C ALA A 64 10.58 -4.03 5.93
N CYS A 65 10.96 -4.26 7.19
CA CYS A 65 12.29 -4.77 7.51
C CYS A 65 12.54 -6.16 6.91
N GLU A 66 11.55 -7.06 7.01
CA GLU A 66 11.63 -8.39 6.41
C GLU A 66 11.77 -8.29 4.89
N LEU A 67 10.88 -7.56 4.21
CA LEU A 67 10.86 -7.38 2.75
C LEU A 67 12.17 -6.79 2.19
N TRP A 68 12.78 -5.83 2.88
CA TRP A 68 14.01 -5.19 2.44
C TRP A 68 15.29 -5.78 3.04
N GLY A 69 15.18 -6.81 3.89
CA GLY A 69 16.33 -7.39 4.60
C GLY A 69 17.04 -6.37 5.51
N LEU A 70 16.29 -5.46 6.13
CA LEU A 70 16.81 -4.48 7.08
C LEU A 70 16.76 -5.05 8.50
N SER A 71 17.66 -4.59 9.36
CA SER A 71 17.52 -4.86 10.79
C SER A 71 16.32 -4.10 11.36
N ASP A 72 15.59 -4.70 12.30
CA ASP A 72 14.47 -4.04 12.97
C ASP A 72 14.83 -2.69 13.61
N SER A 73 16.09 -2.52 14.02
CA SER A 73 16.56 -1.27 14.63
C SER A 73 16.61 -0.11 13.63
N THR A 74 16.70 -0.42 12.33
CA THR A 74 16.79 0.58 11.25
C THR A 74 15.52 1.43 11.20
N LEU A 75 14.35 0.82 10.97
CA LEU A 75 13.09 1.55 10.92
C LEU A 75 12.64 2.03 12.30
N ARG A 76 12.92 1.27 13.38
CA ARG A 76 12.67 1.74 14.75
C ARG A 76 13.36 3.06 15.07
N LYS A 77 14.63 3.23 14.67
CA LYS A 77 15.37 4.48 14.85
C LYS A 77 14.76 5.63 14.05
N VAL A 78 14.30 5.36 12.82
CA VAL A 78 13.62 6.37 12.00
C VAL A 78 12.32 6.85 12.66
N PHE A 79 11.47 5.92 13.12
CA PHE A 79 10.22 6.30 13.77
C PHE A 79 10.43 6.98 15.12
N PHE A 80 11.46 6.57 15.88
CA PHE A 80 11.87 7.30 17.09
C PHE A 80 12.26 8.75 16.77
N ASN A 81 13.00 8.99 15.69
CA ASN A 81 13.34 10.35 15.26
C ASN A 81 12.10 11.16 14.88
N ILE A 82 11.15 10.55 14.16
CA ILE A 82 9.88 11.17 13.78
C ILE A 82 9.10 11.61 15.03
N GLU A 83 8.97 10.73 16.03
CA GLU A 83 8.25 11.05 17.29
C GLU A 83 8.88 12.21 18.06
N ASN A 84 10.20 12.40 17.92
CA ASN A 84 10.94 13.45 18.60
C ASN A 84 11.11 14.71 17.73
N GLY A 85 10.38 14.84 16.63
CA GLY A 85 10.43 16.01 15.74
C GLY A 85 11.77 16.21 15.04
N LYS A 86 12.55 15.13 14.86
CA LYS A 86 13.84 15.17 14.16
C LYS A 86 13.66 14.94 12.66
N SER A 87 14.69 15.28 11.90
CA SER A 87 14.71 15.03 10.46
C SER A 87 14.51 13.53 10.17
N ASN A 88 13.71 13.27 9.16
CA ASN A 88 13.42 11.93 8.68
C ASN A 88 13.40 11.95 7.14
N LYS A 89 13.56 10.78 6.52
CA LYS A 89 13.67 10.64 5.07
C LYS A 89 12.33 10.40 4.35
N PHE A 90 11.28 10.15 5.13
CA PHE A 90 9.94 9.91 4.63
C PHE A 90 9.10 11.19 4.66
N LYS A 91 8.13 11.29 3.77
CA LYS A 91 7.14 12.38 3.76
C LYS A 91 6.04 12.09 4.78
N GLU A 92 5.34 13.11 5.24
CA GLU A 92 4.31 12.99 6.27
C GLU A 92 3.16 12.02 5.89
N ASN A 93 2.85 11.91 4.61
CA ASN A 93 1.82 11.00 4.10
C ASN A 93 2.32 9.57 3.84
N GLU A 94 3.63 9.33 3.95
CA GLU A 94 4.25 8.03 3.69
C GLU A 94 4.34 7.16 4.95
N TYR A 95 3.98 7.68 6.12
CA TYR A 95 3.96 6.92 7.36
C TYR A 95 2.75 7.27 8.22
N ARG A 96 2.33 6.34 9.07
CA ARG A 96 1.37 6.61 10.15
C ARG A 96 1.55 5.65 11.30
N LYS A 97 1.10 6.06 12.49
CA LYS A 97 1.06 5.19 13.66
C LYS A 97 -0.36 4.62 13.84
N SER A 98 -0.47 3.31 14.01
CA SER A 98 -1.71 2.60 14.31
C SER A 98 -1.55 1.86 15.64
N GLY A 99 -2.08 2.45 16.72
CA GLY A 99 -1.81 1.98 18.07
C GLY A 99 -0.32 2.04 18.41
N LYS A 100 0.30 0.87 18.62
CA LYS A 100 1.74 0.75 18.90
C LYS A 100 2.59 0.46 17.65
N VAL A 101 1.95 0.21 16.51
CA VAL A 101 2.62 -0.23 15.28
C VAL A 101 2.80 0.97 14.35
N TRP A 102 4.00 1.11 13.80
CA TRP A 102 4.28 2.05 12.72
C TRP A 102 4.03 1.38 11.38
N LEU A 103 3.32 2.09 10.52
CA LEU A 103 3.04 1.72 9.14
C LEU A 103 3.78 2.68 8.23
N ILE A 104 4.28 2.16 7.13
CA ILE A 104 5.01 2.88 6.10
C ILE A 104 4.51 2.50 4.72
N SER A 105 4.47 3.46 3.80
CA SER A 105 4.10 3.16 2.43
C SER A 105 5.20 2.36 1.76
N ARG A 106 4.78 1.35 0.99
CA ARG A 106 5.71 0.53 0.22
C ARG A 106 6.48 1.38 -0.79
N SER A 107 5.84 2.39 -1.38
CA SER A 107 6.46 3.38 -2.25
C SER A 107 7.60 4.16 -1.60
N ALA A 108 7.47 4.53 -0.33
CA ALA A 108 8.54 5.19 0.40
C ALA A 108 9.73 4.25 0.65
N MET A 109 9.44 2.98 0.91
CA MET A 109 10.47 1.94 1.00
C MET A 109 11.22 1.77 -0.33
N TYR A 110 10.51 1.70 -1.46
CA TYR A 110 11.14 1.67 -2.79
C TYR A 110 12.02 2.89 -3.04
N ARG A 111 11.54 4.09 -2.72
CA ARG A 111 12.25 5.36 -2.93
C ARG A 111 13.54 5.46 -2.11
N GLU A 112 13.50 5.04 -0.84
CA GLU A 112 14.60 5.22 0.11
C GLU A 112 15.54 4.01 0.24
N TYR A 113 15.10 2.82 -0.17
CA TYR A 113 15.86 1.57 -0.04
C TYR A 113 15.95 0.74 -1.34
N GLY A 114 15.26 1.11 -2.42
CA GLY A 114 15.27 0.39 -3.69
C GLY A 114 14.31 -0.82 -3.71
N GLU A 115 14.60 -1.80 -4.56
CA GLU A 115 13.81 -3.04 -4.65
C GLU A 115 13.91 -3.89 -3.37
N PRO A 116 12.81 -4.58 -2.95
CA PRO A 116 12.84 -5.61 -1.92
C PRO A 116 13.89 -6.69 -2.21
N ARG A 117 14.39 -7.34 -1.15
CA ARG A 117 15.46 -8.36 -1.25
C ARG A 117 14.96 -9.80 -1.18
N ILE A 118 13.65 -9.99 -1.01
CA ILE A 118 13.00 -11.30 -0.99
C ILE A 118 11.97 -11.43 -2.10
#